data_AF-A0A926I889-F1
#
_entry.id   AF-A0A926I889-F1
#
_cell.length_a   1.000
_cell.length_b   1.000
_cell.length_c   1.000
_cell.angle_alpha   90.00
_cell.angle_beta   90.00
_cell.angle_gamma   90.00
#
_symmetry.space_group_name_H-M   'P 1'
#
loop_
_entity.id
_entity.type
_entity.pdbx_description
1 polymer ?
#
loop_
_entity_poly.entity_id
_entity_poly.type
_entity_poly.pdbx_seq_one_letter_code
_entity_poly.pdbx_strand_id
1 'polypeptide(L)'
;MKTKSLVNFFMKYFVRSPILFFILVSISFCLFLFFSFKIEYPVYITKSATLSADKKEIIVEDINNTQLIRVYAYTNKNEIVYRIHNFQIKNNMLSFKTNNLLKADEKSIDNSKIYVDIETETTNLFNQLFIKGGK
;
A
#
# COMPACT_ATOMS: atom_id res chain seq x y z
N MET A 1 42.15 15.59 23.85
CA MET A 1 42.39 16.46 22.66
C MET A 1 42.20 15.66 21.37
N LYS A 2 41.00 15.59 20.79
CA LYS A 2 40.77 15.03 19.42
C LYS A 2 39.79 15.84 18.57
N THR A 3 39.11 16.82 19.16
CA THR A 3 38.08 17.66 18.52
C THR A 3 38.63 18.64 17.48
N LYS A 4 39.85 19.18 17.66
CA LYS A 4 40.47 20.10 16.68
C LYS A 4 40.72 19.45 15.30
N SER A 5 40.88 18.12 15.25
CA SER A 5 41.12 17.37 14.00
C SER A 5 39.85 17.30 13.13
N LEU A 6 38.72 16.93 13.74
CA LEU A 6 37.44 16.81 13.04
C LEU A 6 36.94 18.15 12.51
N VAL A 7 37.07 19.23 13.30
CA VAL A 7 36.67 20.58 12.87
C VAL A 7 37.51 21.07 11.70
N ASN A 8 38.84 20.87 11.73
CA ASN A 8 39.71 21.24 10.62
C ASN A 8 39.46 20.40 9.35
N PHE A 9 39.15 19.12 9.51
CA PHE A 9 38.75 18.25 8.40
C PHE A 9 37.44 18.75 7.77
N PHE A 10 36.42 19.03 8.57
CA PHE A 10 35.15 19.57 8.12
C PHE A 10 35.34 20.90 7.36
N MET A 11 36.06 21.87 7.93
CA MET A 11 36.29 23.16 7.27
C MET A 11 37.05 23.04 5.95
N LYS A 12 38.06 22.17 5.87
CA LYS A 12 38.87 22.00 4.66
C LYS A 12 38.09 21.36 3.51
N TYR A 13 37.25 20.37 3.83
CA TYR A 13 36.60 19.54 2.82
C TYR A 13 35.14 19.92 2.55
N PHE A 14 34.38 20.39 3.54
CA PHE A 14 33.00 20.84 3.33
C PHE A 14 32.88 22.32 2.99
N VAL A 15 33.70 23.19 3.59
CA VAL A 15 33.57 24.66 3.41
C VAL A 15 34.48 25.19 2.30
N ARG A 16 35.72 24.71 2.21
CA ARG A 16 36.70 25.18 1.20
C ARG A 16 36.65 24.47 -0.15
N SER A 17 36.09 23.26 -0.21
CA SER A 17 35.97 22.48 -1.45
C SER A 17 34.51 22.16 -1.73
N PRO A 18 33.77 23.04 -2.43
CA PRO A 18 32.34 22.82 -2.71
C PRO A 18 32.11 21.52 -3.50
N ILE A 19 33.13 21.05 -4.20
CA ILE A 19 33.11 19.80 -4.96
C ILE A 19 32.77 18.60 -4.07
N LEU A 20 33.33 18.50 -2.85
CA LEU A 20 33.03 17.38 -1.96
C LEU A 20 31.61 17.42 -1.41
N PHE A 21 31.08 18.63 -1.17
CA PHE A 21 29.67 18.81 -0.82
C PHE A 21 28.76 18.33 -1.96
N PHE A 22 29.02 18.74 -3.22
CA PHE A 22 28.24 18.28 -4.37
C PHE A 22 28.36 16.77 -4.60
N ILE A 23 29.54 16.18 -4.40
CA ILE A 23 29.74 14.72 -4.47
C ILE A 23 28.88 14.01 -3.43
N LEU A 24 28.88 14.48 -2.17
CA LEU A 24 28.08 13.87 -1.10
C LEU A 24 26.57 13.97 -1.40
N VAL A 25 26.10 15.14 -1.82
CA VAL A 25 24.70 15.33 -2.22
C VAL A 25 24.33 14.38 -3.36
N SER A 26 25.22 14.24 -4.35
CA SER A 26 25.00 13.34 -5.49
C SER A 26 24.93 11.87 -5.05
N ILE A 27 25.82 11.44 -4.15
CA ILE A 27 25.81 10.09 -3.57
C ILE A 27 24.53 9.86 -2.78
N SER A 28 24.12 10.81 -1.93
CA SER A 28 22.87 10.70 -1.17
C SER A 28 21.66 10.59 -2.08
N PHE A 29 21.62 11.36 -3.16
CA PHE A 29 20.55 11.28 -4.15
C PHE A 29 20.55 9.94 -4.90
N CYS A 30 21.71 9.45 -5.34
CA CYS A 30 21.85 8.12 -5.95
C CYS A 30 21.40 7.00 -5.00
N LEU A 31 21.77 7.07 -3.72
CA LEU A 31 21.32 6.12 -2.71
C LEU A 31 19.80 6.19 -2.53
N PHE A 32 19.23 7.39 -2.41
CA PHE A 32 17.78 7.57 -2.31
C PHE A 32 17.05 6.95 -3.50
N LEU A 33 17.51 7.21 -4.73
CA LEU A 33 16.93 6.61 -5.93
C LEU A 33 17.04 5.08 -5.88
N PHE A 34 18.22 4.55 -5.59
CA PHE A 34 18.46 3.11 -5.52
C PHE A 34 17.55 2.42 -4.49
N PHE A 35 17.40 3.00 -3.29
CA PHE A 35 16.48 2.47 -2.29
C PHE A 35 15.01 2.61 -2.71
N SER A 36 14.64 3.71 -3.37
CA SER A 36 13.26 3.91 -3.84
C SER A 36 12.83 2.90 -4.90
N PHE A 37 13.77 2.36 -5.69
CA PHE A 37 13.49 1.25 -6.62
C PHE A 37 13.34 -0.10 -5.93
N LYS A 38 13.97 -0.30 -4.77
CA LYS A 38 13.97 -1.58 -4.03
C LYS A 38 12.84 -1.73 -3.03
N ILE A 39 12.29 -0.63 -2.53
CA ILE A 39 11.18 -0.69 -1.59
C ILE A 39 9.90 -0.90 -2.38
N GLU A 40 9.36 -2.11 -2.29
CA GLU A 40 8.09 -2.51 -2.89
C GLU A 40 6.93 -2.27 -1.93
N TYR A 41 5.82 -1.80 -2.46
CA TYR A 41 4.57 -1.52 -1.77
C TYR A 41 3.40 -2.19 -2.50
N PRO A 42 2.50 -2.86 -1.78
CA PRO A 42 1.27 -3.39 -2.36
C PRO A 42 0.33 -2.25 -2.78
N VAL A 43 -0.25 -2.37 -3.97
CA VAL A 43 -1.27 -1.47 -4.50
C VAL A 43 -2.64 -2.07 -4.21
N TYR A 44 -3.47 -1.29 -3.52
CA TYR A 44 -4.85 -1.66 -3.19
C TYR A 44 -5.85 -0.84 -4.01
N ILE A 45 -6.85 -1.52 -4.55
CA ILE A 45 -8.03 -0.89 -5.14
C ILE A 45 -9.18 -1.09 -4.16
N THR A 46 -9.74 0.02 -3.68
CA THR A 46 -10.94 0.01 -2.82
C THR A 46 -12.19 -0.02 -3.70
N LYS A 47 -13.10 -0.96 -3.44
CA LYS A 47 -14.41 -1.06 -4.07
C LYS A 47 -15.50 -1.17 -3.01
N SER A 48 -16.69 -0.69 -3.34
CA SER A 48 -17.90 -0.95 -2.55
C SER A 48 -18.40 -2.36 -2.82
N ALA A 49 -18.90 -3.03 -1.79
CA ALA A 49 -19.49 -4.35 -1.87
C ALA A 49 -20.98 -4.29 -1.55
N THR A 50 -21.75 -5.15 -2.20
CA THR A 50 -23.17 -5.36 -1.92
C THR A 50 -23.35 -6.72 -1.24
N LEU A 51 -24.36 -6.81 -0.39
CA LEU A 51 -24.77 -8.09 0.19
C LEU A 51 -25.70 -8.79 -0.80
N SER A 52 -25.51 -10.09 -1.01
CA SER A 52 -26.44 -10.94 -1.76
C SER A 52 -27.85 -10.90 -1.13
N ALA A 53 -28.88 -11.14 -1.93
CA ALA A 53 -30.28 -11.14 -1.50
C ALA A 53 -30.56 -12.12 -0.33
N ASP A 54 -29.82 -13.22 -0.27
CA ASP A 54 -29.90 -14.23 0.80
C ASP A 54 -28.99 -13.93 2.01
N LYS A 55 -28.26 -12.79 1.97
CA LYS A 55 -27.32 -12.30 2.98
C LYS A 55 -26.11 -13.20 3.27
N LYS A 56 -25.89 -14.24 2.46
CA LYS A 56 -24.82 -15.24 2.68
C LYS A 56 -23.52 -14.94 1.95
N GLU A 57 -23.58 -14.06 0.95
CA GLU A 57 -22.44 -13.70 0.13
C GLU A 57 -22.31 -12.19 0.03
N ILE A 58 -21.06 -11.73 -0.06
CA ILE A 58 -20.71 -10.36 -0.40
C ILE A 58 -20.21 -10.34 -1.82
N ILE A 59 -20.74 -9.43 -2.62
CA ILE A 59 -20.51 -9.31 -4.05
C ILE A 59 -19.81 -7.98 -4.30
N VAL A 60 -18.71 -8.02 -5.03
CA VAL A 60 -18.00 -6.85 -5.53
C VAL A 60 -18.07 -6.87 -7.04
N GLU A 61 -18.69 -5.84 -7.62
CA GLU A 61 -18.85 -5.67 -9.06
C GLU A 61 -17.64 -4.96 -9.69
N ASP A 62 -17.54 -5.05 -11.03
CA ASP A 62 -16.51 -4.42 -11.84
C ASP A 62 -15.08 -4.77 -11.40
N ILE A 63 -14.86 -6.05 -11.09
CA ILE A 63 -13.54 -6.62 -10.89
C ILE A 63 -12.99 -6.88 -12.28
N ASN A 64 -12.14 -5.96 -12.76
CA ASN A 64 -11.30 -6.26 -13.92
C ASN A 64 -10.48 -7.51 -13.58
N ASN A 65 -10.35 -8.42 -14.55
CA ASN A 65 -9.76 -9.76 -14.46
C ASN A 65 -8.25 -9.74 -14.16
N THR A 66 -7.88 -9.00 -13.12
CA THR A 66 -6.53 -8.73 -12.65
C THR A 66 -6.14 -9.85 -11.71
N GLN A 67 -4.84 -10.17 -11.64
CA GLN A 67 -4.34 -11.14 -10.66
C GLN A 67 -4.59 -10.62 -9.24
N LEU A 68 -5.65 -11.09 -8.60
CA LEU A 68 -5.95 -10.72 -7.22
C LEU A 68 -4.99 -11.47 -6.29
N ILE A 69 -4.13 -10.72 -5.59
CA ILE A 69 -3.13 -11.29 -4.69
C ILE A 69 -3.74 -11.51 -3.31
N ARG A 70 -4.43 -10.49 -2.79
CA ARG A 70 -5.07 -10.50 -1.46
C ARG A 70 -6.33 -9.66 -1.49
N VAL A 71 -7.32 -10.05 -0.71
CA VAL A 71 -8.60 -9.36 -0.61
C VAL A 71 -8.90 -9.13 0.86
N TYR A 72 -9.29 -7.91 1.19
CA TYR A 72 -9.59 -7.47 2.55
C TYR A 72 -10.97 -6.82 2.56
N ALA A 73 -11.80 -7.15 3.55
CA ALA A 73 -13.13 -6.58 3.69
C ALA A 73 -13.30 -5.90 5.05
N TYR A 74 -13.98 -4.76 5.07
CA TYR A 74 -14.25 -3.99 6.28
C TYR A 74 -15.50 -3.11 6.12
N THR A 75 -16.16 -2.84 7.23
CA THR A 75 -17.27 -1.88 7.37
C THR A 75 -16.77 -0.47 7.65
N ASN A 76 -15.65 -0.38 8.37
CA ASN A 76 -15.00 0.86 8.77
C ASN A 76 -13.48 0.68 8.69
N LYS A 77 -12.77 1.63 8.08
CA LYS A 77 -11.30 1.57 7.94
C LYS A 77 -10.57 1.56 9.29
N ASN A 78 -11.23 2.07 10.34
CA ASN A 78 -10.70 2.11 11.70
C ASN A 78 -11.05 0.84 12.50
N GLU A 79 -11.89 -0.04 11.97
CA GLU A 79 -12.23 -1.33 12.57
C GLU A 79 -11.31 -2.45 12.04
N ILE A 80 -11.52 -3.67 12.54
CA ILE A 80 -10.75 -4.85 12.17
C ILE A 80 -10.90 -5.13 10.66
N VAL A 81 -9.77 -5.15 9.95
CA VAL A 81 -9.71 -5.48 8.53
C VAL A 81 -9.61 -7.00 8.37
N TYR A 82 -10.62 -7.63 7.77
CA TYR A 82 -10.67 -9.10 7.61
C TYR A 82 -10.07 -9.53 6.29
N ARG A 83 -9.05 -10.38 6.34
CA ARG A 83 -8.47 -11.00 5.15
C ARG A 83 -9.37 -12.13 4.65
N ILE A 84 -9.78 -12.05 3.39
CA ILE A 84 -10.58 -13.07 2.73
C ILE A 84 -9.63 -14.10 2.09
N HIS A 85 -9.69 -15.33 2.58
CA HIS A 85 -8.87 -16.44 2.08
C HIS A 85 -9.53 -17.19 0.92
N ASN A 86 -10.86 -17.30 0.95
CA ASN A 86 -11.64 -18.03 -0.05
C ASN A 86 -12.62 -17.08 -0.71
N PHE A 87 -12.36 -16.75 -1.97
CA PHE A 87 -13.23 -15.95 -2.82
C PHE A 87 -13.33 -16.61 -4.20
N GLN A 88 -14.43 -16.34 -4.90
CA GLN A 88 -14.65 -16.79 -6.27
C GLN A 88 -14.79 -15.56 -7.17
N ILE A 89 -14.18 -15.62 -8.36
CA ILE A 89 -14.39 -14.61 -9.40
C ILE A 89 -15.22 -15.25 -10.51
N LYS A 90 -16.34 -14.64 -10.86
CA LYS A 90 -17.20 -15.08 -11.97
C LYS A 90 -17.81 -13.86 -12.64
N ASN A 91 -17.74 -13.78 -13.97
CA ASN A 91 -18.34 -12.69 -14.76
C ASN A 91 -17.96 -11.29 -14.25
N ASN A 92 -16.66 -11.05 -13.98
CA ASN A 92 -16.14 -9.79 -13.43
C ASN A 92 -16.73 -9.39 -12.06
N MET A 93 -17.30 -10.35 -11.33
CA MET A 93 -17.75 -10.17 -9.96
C MET A 93 -16.93 -11.06 -9.04
N LEU A 94 -16.53 -10.50 -7.90
CA LEU A 94 -15.88 -11.23 -6.82
C LEU A 94 -16.92 -11.51 -5.74
N SER A 95 -17.08 -12.77 -5.35
CA SER A 95 -17.96 -13.18 -4.27
C SER A 95 -17.24 -13.97 -3.19
N PHE A 96 -17.64 -13.77 -1.94
CA PHE A 96 -17.15 -14.54 -0.81
C PHE A 96 -18.21 -14.63 0.29
N LYS A 97 -18.16 -15.71 1.09
CA LYS A 97 -19.15 -15.96 2.15
C LYS A 97 -19.03 -14.97 3.29
N THR A 98 -20.16 -14.45 3.77
CA THR A 98 -20.24 -13.48 4.88
C THR A 98 -19.67 -14.03 6.18
N ASN A 99 -19.67 -15.36 6.37
CA ASN A 99 -19.11 -16.02 7.56
C ASN A 99 -17.60 -15.71 7.78
N ASN A 100 -16.89 -15.24 6.75
CA ASN A 100 -15.50 -14.80 6.88
C ASN A 100 -15.35 -13.41 7.55
N LEU A 101 -16.40 -12.58 7.58
CA LEU A 101 -16.45 -11.30 8.32
C LEU A 101 -17.03 -11.47 9.73
N LEU A 102 -17.93 -12.44 9.93
CA LEU A 102 -18.77 -12.61 11.12
C LEU A 102 -18.07 -13.20 12.37
N LYS A 103 -16.74 -13.05 12.53
CA LYS A 103 -16.07 -13.43 13.80
C LYS A 103 -16.05 -12.32 14.84
N ALA A 104 -16.51 -11.11 14.52
CA ALA A 104 -16.86 -10.10 15.51
C ALA A 104 -18.38 -9.92 15.48
N ASP A 105 -19.02 -10.32 16.58
CA ASP A 105 -20.43 -10.13 16.96
C ASP A 105 -21.48 -10.27 15.85
N GLU A 106 -22.34 -11.28 15.99
CA GLU A 106 -23.55 -11.57 15.20
C GLU A 106 -24.59 -10.41 15.14
N LYS A 107 -24.28 -9.24 15.69
CA LYS A 107 -25.11 -8.05 15.62
C LYS A 107 -24.93 -7.35 14.28
N SER A 108 -25.77 -7.79 13.33
CA SER A 108 -26.27 -7.02 12.18
C SER A 108 -25.21 -6.20 11.44
N ILE A 109 -24.64 -6.77 10.38
CA ILE A 109 -24.15 -5.97 9.25
C ILE A 109 -25.37 -5.23 8.68
N ASP A 110 -25.68 -4.08 9.28
CA ASP A 110 -26.91 -3.34 9.11
C ASP A 110 -26.78 -2.41 7.92
N ASN A 111 -27.12 -2.87 6.71
CA ASN A 111 -27.06 -2.10 5.44
C ASN A 111 -25.81 -1.21 5.26
N SER A 112 -24.75 -1.48 6.04
CA SER A 112 -23.60 -0.63 6.21
C SER A 112 -22.74 -0.84 4.98
N LYS A 113 -22.26 0.25 4.39
CA LYS A 113 -21.41 0.20 3.20
C LYS A 113 -20.20 -0.68 3.51
N ILE A 114 -20.17 -1.89 2.94
CA ILE A 114 -19.03 -2.79 3.01
C ILE A 114 -18.04 -2.30 1.96
N TYR A 115 -16.78 -2.17 2.35
CA TYR A 115 -15.69 -1.87 1.45
C TYR A 115 -14.77 -3.06 1.36
N VAL A 116 -14.21 -3.26 0.18
CA VAL A 116 -13.26 -4.32 -0.11
C VAL A 116 -12.03 -3.69 -0.73
N ASP A 117 -10.89 -3.89 -0.09
CA ASP A 117 -9.58 -3.54 -0.64
C ASP A 117 -8.97 -4.77 -1.30
N ILE A 118 -8.60 -4.61 -2.56
CA ILE A 118 -8.09 -5.69 -3.40
C ILE A 118 -6.66 -5.36 -3.78
N GLU A 119 -5.73 -6.20 -3.35
CA GLU A 119 -4.32 -6.14 -3.73
C GLU A 119 -4.18 -6.66 -5.16
N THR A 120 -3.78 -5.79 -6.09
CA THR A 120 -3.70 -6.14 -7.52
C THR A 120 -2.27 -6.32 -8.02
N GLU A 121 -1.34 -5.53 -7.49
CA GLU A 121 0.05 -5.51 -7.93
C GLU A 121 0.95 -5.00 -6.81
N THR A 122 2.25 -5.28 -6.89
CA THR A 122 3.26 -4.55 -6.14
C THR A 122 3.86 -3.47 -7.03
N THR A 123 4.06 -2.28 -6.47
CA THR A 123 4.76 -1.19 -7.15
C THR A 123 5.92 -0.74 -6.27
N ASN A 124 6.92 -0.07 -6.84
CA ASN A 124 8.01 0.49 -6.03
C ASN A 124 7.69 1.92 -5.60
N LEU A 125 8.35 2.37 -4.53
CA LEU A 125 8.20 3.72 -3.99
C LEU A 125 8.41 4.79 -5.07
N PHE A 126 9.39 4.56 -5.95
CA PHE A 126 9.71 5.46 -7.04
C PHE A 126 8.49 5.68 -7.97
N ASN A 127 7.89 4.61 -8.47
CA ASN A 127 6.72 4.67 -9.36
C ASN A 127 5.52 5.33 -8.65
N GLN A 128 5.33 5.05 -7.37
CA GLN A 128 4.23 5.64 -6.60
C GLN A 128 4.41 7.15 -6.43
N LEU A 129 5.59 7.61 -6.01
CA LEU A 129 5.89 9.02 -5.77
C LEU A 129 5.96 9.85 -7.06
N PHE A 130 6.61 9.34 -8.11
CA PHE A 130 6.97 10.14 -9.28
C PHE A 130 6.08 9.90 -10.50
N ILE A 131 5.49 8.70 -10.67
CA ILE A 131 4.67 8.37 -11.85
C ILE A 131 3.17 8.47 -11.53
N LYS A 132 2.72 7.86 -10.43
CA LYS A 132 1.30 7.90 -10.02
C LYS A 132 0.96 9.20 -9.29
N GLY A 133 1.83 9.71 -8.40
CA GLY A 133 1.58 10.96 -7.66
C GLY A 133 1.68 12.25 -8.49
N GLY A 134 2.24 12.19 -9.70
CA GLY A 134 2.34 13.32 -10.63
C GLY A 134 1.18 13.45 -11.63
N LYS A 135 0.18 12.56 -11.55
CA LYS A 135 -1.05 12.60 -12.35
C LYS A 135 -2.23 12.98 -11.47
#